data_AF-A0A8J4RH61-F1
#
_entry.id   AF-A0A8J4RH61-F1
#
_cell.length_a   1.000
_cell.length_b   1.000
_cell.length_c   1.000
_cell.angle_alpha   90.00
_cell.angle_beta   90.00
_cell.angle_gamma   90.00
#
_symmetry.space_group_name_H-M   'P 1'
#
loop_
_entity.id
_entity.type
_entity.pdbx_description
1 polymer ?
#
loop_
_entity_poly.entity_id
_entity_poly.type
_entity_poly.pdbx_seq_one_letter_code
_entity_poly.pdbx_strand_id
1 'polypeptide(L)'
;MTGLSLASYKDQLESASASQSQRYCFGNLLRYLPRPMVKNSHRVGSRQLIKNEDGFVSVWAARLAQPTVLSSKAKDAAAEIEHRLQLGSKLSDVVSKKEDLLALFDLYRNEGYILAEHKAIFYVVLKESSSPHDMLKALFHVNYLYWLEKNAGIEARSVSNDCRYGGRLQISLEYVQREFNHVKRDGESMGWVTDGLVARPLPTRIRLAHVASSIAS
;
A
#
# COMPACT_ATOMS: atom_id res chain seq x y z
N MET A 1 18.79 -11.77 -40.38
CA MET A 1 18.70 -10.82 -39.24
C MET A 1 17.24 -10.71 -38.83
N THR A 2 16.81 -11.69 -38.03
CA THR A 2 16.27 -11.51 -36.65
C THR A 2 14.85 -10.94 -36.63
N GLY A 3 13.89 -11.79 -37.01
CA GLY A 3 12.48 -11.59 -36.67
C GLY A 3 12.27 -11.89 -35.19
N LEU A 4 11.90 -10.87 -34.42
CA LEU A 4 11.37 -11.06 -33.07
C LEU A 4 10.03 -11.79 -33.18
N SER A 5 9.91 -12.93 -32.50
CA SER A 5 8.68 -13.73 -32.45
C SER A 5 7.50 -12.89 -31.92
N LEU A 6 6.28 -13.14 -32.43
CA LEU A 6 5.04 -12.54 -31.92
C LEU A 6 4.87 -12.76 -30.41
N ALA A 7 5.45 -13.83 -29.84
CA ALA A 7 5.50 -14.09 -28.40
C ALA A 7 6.32 -13.02 -27.65
N SER A 8 7.42 -12.54 -28.24
CA SER A 8 8.27 -11.49 -27.65
C SER A 8 7.58 -10.13 -27.61
N TYR A 9 6.67 -9.84 -28.56
CA TYR A 9 5.89 -8.61 -28.57
C TYR A 9 4.73 -8.67 -27.54
N LYS A 10 4.15 -9.86 -27.35
CA LYS A 10 3.09 -10.11 -26.38
C LYS A 10 3.61 -10.09 -24.94
N ASP A 11 4.80 -10.65 -24.69
CA ASP A 11 5.47 -10.58 -23.39
C ASP A 11 5.95 -9.16 -23.04
N GLN A 12 6.35 -8.35 -24.03
CA GLN A 12 6.67 -6.93 -23.84
C GLN A 12 5.43 -6.07 -23.57
N LEU A 13 4.29 -6.36 -24.19
CA LEU A 13 3.03 -5.67 -23.93
C LEU A 13 2.38 -6.08 -22.60
N GLU A 14 2.50 -7.35 -22.18
CA GLU A 14 1.98 -7.83 -20.90
C GLU A 14 2.85 -7.41 -19.69
N SER A 15 4.17 -7.28 -19.86
CA SER A 15 5.06 -6.71 -18.83
C SER A 15 4.94 -5.19 -18.70
N ALA A 16 4.64 -4.48 -19.81
CA ALA A 16 4.39 -3.04 -19.80
C ALA A 16 2.99 -2.68 -19.25
N SER A 17 1.96 -3.47 -19.52
CA SER A 17 0.60 -3.15 -19.03
C SER A 17 0.43 -3.36 -17.53
N ALA A 18 1.11 -4.37 -16.96
CA ALA A 18 1.14 -4.61 -15.53
C ALA A 18 1.86 -3.46 -14.79
N SER A 19 3.05 -3.03 -15.25
CA SER A 19 3.78 -1.92 -14.62
C SER A 19 3.06 -0.57 -14.75
N GLN A 20 2.42 -0.28 -15.89
CA GLN A 20 1.67 0.96 -16.06
C GLN A 20 0.38 0.98 -15.25
N SER A 21 -0.34 -0.15 -15.18
CA SER A 21 -1.54 -0.29 -14.33
C SER A 21 -1.18 -0.26 -12.84
N GLN A 22 -0.05 -0.87 -12.47
CA GLN A 22 0.52 -0.80 -11.12
C GLN A 22 0.86 0.63 -10.75
N ARG A 23 1.65 1.34 -11.57
CA ARG A 23 1.99 2.76 -11.35
C ARG A 23 0.77 3.65 -11.26
N TYR A 24 -0.27 3.36 -12.05
CA TYR A 24 -1.54 4.07 -11.98
C TYR A 24 -2.27 3.79 -10.66
N CYS A 25 -2.30 2.53 -10.22
CA CYS A 25 -2.85 2.15 -8.91
C CYS A 25 -2.08 2.83 -7.77
N PHE A 26 -0.74 2.71 -7.73
CA PHE A 26 0.12 3.37 -6.75
C PHE A 26 -0.13 4.88 -6.74
N GLY A 27 0.00 5.53 -7.89
CA GLY A 27 -0.16 6.98 -8.00
C GLY A 27 -1.52 7.48 -7.58
N ASN A 28 -2.59 6.71 -7.82
CA ASN A 28 -3.91 7.12 -7.34
C ASN A 28 -4.15 6.78 -5.86
N LEU A 29 -3.58 5.71 -5.31
CA LEU A 29 -3.62 5.43 -3.87
C LEU A 29 -2.95 6.57 -3.07
N LEU A 30 -1.94 7.24 -3.65
CA LEU A 30 -1.31 8.40 -3.02
C LEU A 30 -2.28 9.57 -2.77
N ARG A 31 -3.40 9.66 -3.48
CA ARG A 31 -4.41 10.72 -3.27
C ARG A 31 -5.15 10.56 -1.94
N TYR A 32 -5.17 9.35 -1.40
CA TYR A 32 -5.87 9.00 -0.17
C TYR A 32 -4.95 9.01 1.05
N LEU A 33 -3.69 9.42 0.88
CA LEU A 33 -2.78 9.61 1.99
C LEU A 33 -3.07 10.94 2.69
N PRO A 34 -2.81 11.05 4.00
CA PRO A 34 -3.03 12.29 4.71
C PRO A 34 -2.20 13.41 4.08
N ARG A 35 -2.73 14.63 4.05
CA ARG A 35 -1.88 15.77 3.68
C ARG A 35 -0.86 16.00 4.78
N PRO A 36 0.41 16.32 4.46
CA PRO A 36 1.35 16.75 5.48
C PRO A 36 0.71 17.92 6.23
N MET A 37 0.61 17.81 7.55
CA MET A 37 0.21 18.94 8.39
C MET A 37 1.31 19.99 8.24
N VAL A 38 1.09 20.96 7.36
CA VAL A 38 1.91 22.16 7.30
C VAL A 38 1.78 22.81 8.67
N LYS A 39 2.86 22.79 9.46
CA LYS A 39 2.98 23.62 10.65
C LYS A 39 2.99 25.08 10.17
N ASN A 40 1.81 25.69 10.01
CA ASN A 40 1.69 27.07 9.60
C ASN A 40 2.18 27.98 10.74
N SER A 41 3.33 28.62 10.52
CA SER A 41 3.57 29.93 11.08
C SER A 41 2.57 30.93 10.46
N HIS A 42 2.16 31.89 11.27
CA HIS A 42 0.95 32.71 11.14
C HIS A 42 0.64 33.27 9.74
N ARG A 43 -0.61 33.08 9.31
CA ARG A 43 -1.38 34.13 8.63
C ARG A 43 -2.88 33.95 8.87
N VAL A 44 -3.45 34.91 9.60
CA VAL A 44 -4.89 35.11 9.70
C VAL A 44 -5.41 35.45 8.30
N GLY A 45 -6.30 34.61 7.79
CA GLY A 45 -7.00 34.80 6.53
C GLY A 45 -8.42 34.27 6.68
N SER A 46 -9.36 35.21 6.70
CA SER A 46 -10.78 35.10 7.02
C SER A 46 -11.49 33.82 6.55
N ARG A 47 -12.21 33.18 7.48
CA ARG A 47 -13.26 32.20 7.16
C ARG A 47 -14.39 32.93 6.44
N GLN A 48 -14.59 32.62 5.15
CA GLN A 48 -15.86 32.91 4.49
C GLN A 48 -16.63 31.59 4.38
N LEU A 49 -17.50 31.39 5.37
CA LEU A 49 -18.52 30.35 5.35
C LEU A 49 -19.64 30.84 4.43
N ILE A 50 -19.72 30.29 3.22
CA ILE A 50 -20.93 30.41 2.42
C ILE A 50 -21.88 29.32 2.93
N LYS A 51 -22.87 29.74 3.73
CA LYS A 51 -24.04 28.92 4.02
C LYS A 51 -24.97 29.05 2.81
N ASN A 52 -25.32 27.94 2.18
CA ASN A 52 -26.55 27.82 1.41
C ASN A 52 -27.32 26.64 1.99
N GLU A 53 -28.54 26.93 2.40
CA GLU A 53 -29.56 25.95 2.78
C GLU A 53 -29.99 25.22 1.51
N ASP A 54 -30.36 23.95 1.67
CA ASP A 54 -30.78 22.99 0.64
C ASP A 54 -29.68 22.32 -0.19
N GLY A 55 -29.28 21.12 0.27
CA GLY A 55 -28.57 20.12 -0.52
C GLY A 55 -27.06 20.06 -0.29
N PHE A 56 -26.62 19.12 0.55
CA PHE A 56 -25.23 18.69 0.65
C PHE A 56 -24.80 17.99 -0.66
N VAL A 57 -24.56 18.74 -1.73
CA VAL A 57 -23.74 18.27 -2.85
C VAL A 57 -22.32 18.75 -2.57
N SER A 58 -21.49 17.84 -2.07
CA SER A 58 -20.14 18.20 -1.66
C SER A 58 -19.35 18.72 -2.87
N VAL A 59 -18.67 19.85 -2.67
CA VAL A 59 -17.68 20.43 -3.60
C VAL A 59 -16.61 19.42 -4.03
N TRP A 60 -16.50 18.27 -3.36
CA TRP A 60 -15.65 17.15 -3.72
C TRP A 60 -16.09 16.47 -5.02
N ALA A 61 -17.41 16.28 -5.24
CA ALA A 61 -17.94 15.62 -6.42
C ALA A 61 -17.64 16.39 -7.71
N ALA A 62 -17.77 17.73 -7.67
CA ALA A 62 -17.47 18.59 -8.82
C ALA A 62 -15.98 18.63 -9.19
N ARG A 63 -15.08 18.31 -8.26
CA ARG A 63 -13.62 18.33 -8.46
C ARG A 63 -13.06 17.01 -9.03
N LEU A 64 -13.85 15.93 -8.99
CA LEU A 64 -13.46 14.58 -9.42
C LEU A 64 -13.83 14.27 -10.88
N ALA A 65 -14.62 15.13 -11.54
CA ALA A 65 -15.07 14.94 -12.93
C ALA A 65 -14.01 15.26 -14.01
N GLN A 66 -12.79 15.63 -13.62
CA GLN A 66 -11.67 15.83 -14.56
C GLN A 66 -10.72 14.64 -14.46
N PRO A 67 -10.28 14.02 -15.57
CA PRO A 67 -9.21 13.03 -15.57
C PRO A 67 -7.94 13.73 -15.09
N THR A 68 -7.75 13.71 -13.78
CA THR A 68 -6.67 14.44 -13.13
C THR A 68 -5.42 13.64 -13.41
N VAL A 69 -4.65 14.10 -14.40
CA VAL A 69 -3.30 13.63 -14.67
C VAL A 69 -2.53 13.67 -13.35
N LEU A 70 -1.98 12.53 -12.94
CA LEU A 70 -1.15 12.44 -11.73
C LEU A 70 -0.04 13.50 -11.79
N SER A 71 0.20 14.18 -10.67
CA SER A 71 1.32 15.12 -10.57
C SER A 71 2.65 14.39 -10.78
N SER A 72 3.68 15.11 -11.23
CA SER A 72 5.04 14.56 -11.37
C SER A 72 5.49 13.90 -10.06
N LYS A 73 5.32 14.61 -8.93
CA LYS A 73 5.63 14.09 -7.59
C LYS A 73 4.91 12.77 -7.26
N ALA A 74 3.65 12.62 -7.67
CA ALA A 74 2.90 11.38 -7.43
C ALA A 74 3.40 10.23 -8.33
N LYS A 75 3.81 10.54 -9.56
CA LYS A 75 4.44 9.55 -10.47
C LYS A 75 5.81 9.10 -9.95
N ASP A 76 6.61 10.03 -9.46
CA ASP A 76 7.94 9.75 -8.92
C ASP A 76 7.85 8.89 -7.65
N ALA A 77 6.93 9.26 -6.73
CA ALA A 77 6.67 8.46 -5.54
C ALA A 77 6.15 7.05 -5.88
N ALA A 78 5.25 6.93 -6.86
CA ALA A 78 4.77 5.63 -7.33
C ALA A 78 5.91 4.77 -7.91
N ALA A 79 6.83 5.36 -8.66
CA ALA A 79 8.00 4.67 -9.21
C ALA A 79 8.99 4.23 -8.10
N GLU A 80 9.21 5.07 -7.09
CA GLU A 80 10.07 4.73 -5.94
C GLU A 80 9.46 3.58 -5.13
N ILE A 81 8.14 3.62 -4.87
CA ILE A 81 7.43 2.55 -4.17
C ILE A 81 7.51 1.24 -4.97
N GLU A 82 7.24 1.30 -6.27
CA GLU A 82 7.32 0.13 -7.16
C GLU A 82 8.71 -0.52 -7.11
N HIS A 83 9.78 0.30 -7.17
CA HIS A 83 11.15 -0.20 -7.11
C HIS A 83 11.51 -0.82 -5.74
N ARG A 84 10.92 -0.31 -4.65
CA ARG A 84 11.17 -0.78 -3.28
C ARG A 84 10.27 -1.95 -2.87
N LEU A 85 9.27 -2.31 -3.66
CA LEU A 85 8.29 -3.34 -3.31
C LEU A 85 8.74 -4.74 -3.77
N GLN A 86 8.65 -5.70 -2.86
CA GLN A 86 8.67 -7.13 -3.19
C GLN A 86 7.40 -7.81 -2.68
N LEU A 87 6.53 -8.20 -3.61
CA LEU A 87 5.26 -8.87 -3.30
C LEU A 87 5.39 -10.39 -3.47
N GLY A 88 5.01 -11.14 -2.44
CA GLY A 88 5.15 -12.61 -2.41
C GLY A 88 6.54 -13.08 -2.00
N SER A 89 7.25 -12.31 -1.17
CA SER A 89 8.58 -12.68 -0.64
C SER A 89 8.49 -13.80 0.41
N LYS A 90 9.62 -14.45 0.70
CA LYS A 90 9.69 -15.39 1.83
C LYS A 90 9.90 -14.62 3.12
N LEU A 91 9.29 -15.10 4.21
CA LEU A 91 9.49 -14.52 5.54
C LEU A 91 10.96 -14.61 5.99
N SER A 92 11.68 -15.66 5.55
CA SER A 92 13.11 -15.84 5.78
C SER A 92 13.99 -14.77 5.14
N ASP A 93 13.49 -14.06 4.12
CA ASP A 93 14.25 -13.02 3.43
C ASP A 93 14.34 -11.74 4.29
N VAL A 94 13.51 -11.64 5.34
CA VAL A 94 13.30 -10.40 6.11
C VAL A 94 13.52 -10.60 7.61
N VAL A 95 13.30 -11.81 8.11
CA VAL A 95 13.35 -12.10 9.54
C VAL A 95 14.31 -13.25 9.83
N SER A 96 15.31 -12.96 10.66
CA SER A 96 16.27 -13.95 11.18
C SER A 96 16.08 -14.27 12.67
N LYS A 97 15.30 -13.45 13.39
CA LYS A 97 15.09 -13.59 14.84
C LYS A 97 13.70 -14.13 15.14
N LYS A 98 13.61 -15.09 16.07
CA LYS A 98 12.34 -15.66 16.53
C LYS A 98 11.38 -14.60 17.10
N GLU A 99 11.91 -13.63 17.84
CA GLU A 99 11.12 -12.55 18.45
C GLU A 99 10.44 -11.66 17.41
N ASP A 100 11.17 -11.25 16.37
CA ASP A 100 10.65 -10.44 15.27
C ASP A 100 9.57 -11.21 14.49
N LEU A 101 9.75 -12.52 14.33
CA LEU A 101 8.78 -13.40 13.69
C LEU A 101 7.46 -13.47 14.48
N LEU A 102 7.55 -13.68 15.80
CA LEU A 102 6.37 -13.70 16.67
C LEU A 102 5.64 -12.35 16.68
N ALA A 103 6.38 -11.24 16.73
CA ALA A 103 5.81 -9.90 16.71
C ALA A 103 5.02 -9.61 15.42
N LEU A 104 5.57 -10.01 14.26
CA LEU A 104 4.86 -9.88 12.98
C LEU A 104 3.62 -10.76 12.91
N PHE A 105 3.70 -12.00 13.40
CA PHE A 105 2.56 -12.90 13.39
C PHE A 105 1.41 -12.40 14.29
N ASP A 106 1.72 -11.85 15.46
CA ASP A 106 0.69 -11.28 16.33
C ASP A 106 0.08 -10.01 15.72
N LEU A 107 0.90 -9.09 15.22
CA LEU A 107 0.41 -7.83 14.63
C LEU A 107 -0.52 -8.09 13.43
N TYR A 108 -0.12 -8.98 12.51
CA TYR A 108 -0.84 -9.26 11.28
C TYR A 108 -1.78 -10.47 11.39
N ARG A 109 -2.15 -10.92 12.59
CA ARG A 109 -2.94 -12.15 12.78
C ARG A 109 -4.25 -12.16 11.97
N ASN A 110 -4.90 -11.01 11.83
CA ASN A 110 -6.19 -10.84 11.15
C ASN A 110 -6.08 -10.38 9.69
N GLU A 111 -4.87 -10.25 9.14
CA GLU A 111 -4.65 -9.79 7.77
C GLU A 111 -4.26 -10.95 6.85
N GLY A 112 -4.59 -10.88 5.55
CA GLY A 112 -4.16 -11.88 4.58
C GLY A 112 -2.67 -11.82 4.21
N TYR A 113 -1.90 -10.89 4.76
CA TYR A 113 -0.49 -10.67 4.43
C TYR A 113 0.30 -10.26 5.69
N ILE A 114 1.63 -10.26 5.57
CA ILE A 114 2.57 -9.73 6.57
C ILE A 114 3.47 -8.74 5.84
N LEU A 115 3.72 -7.58 6.45
CA LEU A 115 4.60 -6.55 5.91
C LEU A 115 5.77 -6.34 6.86
N ALA A 116 6.98 -6.34 6.29
CA ALA A 116 8.19 -5.92 6.98
C ALA A 116 9.08 -5.11 6.03
N GLU A 117 9.92 -4.26 6.59
CA GLU A 117 10.91 -3.49 5.84
C GLU A 117 12.32 -3.92 6.25
N HIS A 118 13.20 -4.13 5.27
CA HIS A 118 14.61 -4.36 5.50
C HIS A 118 15.43 -3.71 4.40
N LYS A 119 16.45 -2.92 4.76
CA LYS A 119 17.31 -2.18 3.83
C LYS A 119 16.52 -1.35 2.80
N ALA A 120 15.51 -0.61 3.27
CA ALA A 120 14.61 0.20 2.46
C ALA A 120 13.72 -0.57 1.45
N ILE A 121 13.69 -1.90 1.50
CA ILE A 121 12.80 -2.73 0.68
C ILE A 121 11.58 -3.11 1.50
N PHE A 122 10.38 -2.90 0.94
CA PHE A 122 9.11 -3.34 1.48
C PHE A 122 8.83 -4.77 1.05
N TYR A 123 8.88 -5.70 2.00
CA TYR A 123 8.57 -7.09 1.77
C TYR A 123 7.13 -7.37 2.19
N VAL A 124 6.32 -7.81 1.22
CA VAL A 124 4.96 -8.29 1.47
C VAL A 124 4.96 -9.81 1.34
N VAL A 125 4.80 -10.48 2.47
CA VAL A 125 4.64 -11.93 2.54
C VAL A 125 3.16 -12.26 2.50
N LEU A 126 2.76 -13.04 1.50
CA LEU A 126 1.36 -13.40 1.28
C LEU A 126 1.05 -14.72 2.01
N LYS A 127 -0.02 -14.73 2.81
CA LYS A 127 -0.54 -15.96 3.43
C LYS A 127 -1.22 -16.81 2.36
N GLU A 128 -1.34 -18.11 2.58
CA GLU A 128 -2.02 -19.00 1.62
C GLU A 128 -3.44 -18.54 1.30
N SER A 129 -4.16 -18.00 2.29
CA SER A 129 -5.52 -17.48 2.13
C SER A 129 -5.58 -16.07 1.53
N SER A 130 -4.47 -15.48 1.07
CA SER A 130 -4.48 -14.13 0.49
C SER A 130 -5.37 -14.06 -0.75
N SER A 131 -6.33 -13.16 -0.71
CA SER A 131 -7.17 -12.78 -1.84
C SER A 131 -6.58 -11.59 -2.62
N PRO A 132 -7.11 -11.28 -3.82
CA PRO A 132 -6.82 -10.01 -4.50
C PRO A 132 -7.09 -8.77 -3.63
N HIS A 133 -8.13 -8.83 -2.78
CA HIS A 133 -8.42 -7.78 -1.80
C HIS A 133 -7.26 -7.60 -0.80
N ASP A 134 -6.70 -8.68 -0.27
CA ASP A 134 -5.55 -8.63 0.64
C ASP A 134 -4.31 -8.04 -0.03
N MET A 135 -4.08 -8.37 -1.31
CA MET A 135 -2.98 -7.81 -2.08
C MET A 135 -3.16 -6.31 -2.31
N LEU A 136 -4.37 -5.87 -2.68
CA LEU A 136 -4.67 -4.44 -2.82
C LEU A 136 -4.49 -3.70 -1.48
N LYS A 137 -4.94 -4.30 -0.38
CA LYS A 137 -4.78 -3.76 0.98
C LYS A 137 -3.31 -3.66 1.37
N ALA A 138 -2.49 -4.66 1.05
CA ALA A 138 -1.05 -4.62 1.27
C ALA A 138 -0.37 -3.50 0.48
N LEU A 139 -0.77 -3.27 -0.78
CA LEU A 139 -0.25 -2.16 -1.57
C LEU A 139 -0.63 -0.80 -0.99
N PHE A 140 -1.88 -0.63 -0.55
CA PHE A 140 -2.29 0.58 0.17
C PHE A 140 -1.47 0.78 1.44
N HIS A 141 -1.18 -0.30 2.18
CA HIS A 141 -0.32 -0.27 3.35
C HIS A 141 1.10 0.21 3.03
N VAL A 142 1.73 -0.32 1.97
CA VAL A 142 3.06 0.11 1.52
C VAL A 142 3.07 1.60 1.14
N ASN A 143 2.05 2.09 0.45
CA ASN A 143 1.92 3.52 0.14
C ASN A 143 1.89 4.37 1.42
N TYR A 144 1.18 3.92 2.47
CA TYR A 144 1.13 4.64 3.73
C TYR A 144 2.45 4.58 4.51
N LEU A 145 3.16 3.44 4.49
CA LEU A 145 4.50 3.35 5.09
C LEU A 145 5.52 4.26 4.42
N TYR A 146 5.45 4.36 3.09
CA TYR A 146 6.24 5.33 2.34
C TYR A 146 5.87 6.77 2.73
N TRP A 147 4.58 7.05 2.90
CA TRP A 147 4.13 8.37 3.35
C TRP A 147 4.66 8.75 4.73
N LEU A 148 4.61 7.81 5.68
CA LEU A 148 5.13 8.00 7.04
C LEU A 148 6.62 8.34 7.02
N GLU A 149 7.41 7.65 6.20
CA GLU A 149 8.83 7.93 6.01
C GLU A 149 9.04 9.34 5.44
N LYS A 150 8.43 9.64 4.28
CA LYS A 150 8.73 10.88 3.55
C LYS A 150 8.06 12.15 4.10
N ASN A 151 6.95 12.02 4.84
CA ASN A 151 6.13 13.17 5.24
C ASN A 151 5.97 13.31 6.77
N ALA A 152 6.04 12.20 7.51
CA ALA A 152 5.92 12.23 8.97
C ALA A 152 7.27 12.08 9.70
N GLY A 153 8.35 11.76 8.99
CA GLY A 153 9.67 11.50 9.58
C GLY A 153 9.68 10.25 10.46
N ILE A 154 8.75 9.33 10.22
CA ILE A 154 8.66 8.06 10.95
C ILE A 154 9.32 6.99 10.09
N GLU A 155 10.60 6.74 10.38
CA GLU A 155 11.45 5.77 9.67
C GLU A 155 11.35 4.37 10.28
N ALA A 156 11.76 3.35 9.51
CA ALA A 156 11.87 1.98 9.98
C ALA A 156 12.90 1.87 11.10
N ARG A 157 12.60 1.06 12.12
CA ARG A 157 13.56 0.72 13.19
C ARG A 157 13.89 -0.76 13.14
N SER A 158 13.65 -1.48 14.23
CA SER A 158 13.62 -2.95 14.21
C SER A 158 12.20 -3.43 14.06
N VAL A 159 12.01 -4.62 13.49
CA VAL A 159 10.70 -5.25 13.31
C VAL A 159 9.92 -5.30 14.64
N SER A 160 10.55 -5.81 15.69
CA SER A 160 9.99 -5.83 17.05
C SER A 160 9.56 -4.45 17.57
N ASN A 161 10.33 -3.38 17.32
CA ASN A 161 9.95 -2.03 17.75
C ASN A 161 8.82 -1.46 16.90
N ASP A 162 8.83 -1.72 15.60
CA ASP A 162 7.80 -1.23 14.68
C ASP A 162 6.46 -1.95 14.89
N CYS A 163 6.47 -3.18 15.42
CA CYS A 163 5.27 -3.95 15.75
C CYS A 163 4.64 -3.57 17.11
N ARG A 164 5.40 -2.96 18.02
CA ARG A 164 4.88 -2.54 19.33
C ARG A 164 3.90 -1.38 19.20
N TYR A 165 3.14 -1.12 20.26
CA TYR A 165 2.25 0.04 20.33
C TYR A 165 2.99 1.35 20.03
N GLY A 166 2.48 2.15 19.10
CA GLY A 166 3.13 3.37 18.62
C GLY A 166 4.31 3.13 17.67
N GLY A 167 4.60 1.87 17.35
CA GLY A 167 5.57 1.48 16.33
C GLY A 167 5.04 1.74 14.92
N ARG A 168 5.94 1.87 13.96
CA ARG A 168 5.60 2.26 12.59
C ARG A 168 4.63 1.29 11.90
N LEU A 169 4.87 -0.02 12.02
CA LEU A 169 4.01 -1.06 11.43
C LEU A 169 2.66 -1.15 12.14
N GLN A 170 2.63 -0.87 13.44
CA GLN A 170 1.40 -0.84 14.22
C GLN A 170 0.52 0.36 13.84
N ILE A 171 1.09 1.57 13.79
CA ILE A 171 0.41 2.80 13.36
C ILE A 171 -0.12 2.65 11.92
N SER A 172 0.67 2.06 11.03
CA SER A 172 0.28 1.87 9.64
C SER A 172 -0.85 0.85 9.48
N LEU A 173 -0.84 -0.23 10.26
CA LEU A 173 -1.93 -1.20 10.24
C LEU A 173 -3.25 -0.59 10.72
N GLU A 174 -3.24 0.19 11.81
CA GLU A 174 -4.44 0.87 12.30
C GLU A 174 -5.03 1.82 11.26
N TYR A 175 -4.19 2.60 10.58
CA TYR A 175 -4.63 3.49 9.50
C TYR A 175 -5.26 2.70 8.36
N VAL A 176 -4.61 1.62 7.91
CA VAL A 176 -5.10 0.79 6.80
C VAL A 176 -6.43 0.14 7.15
N GLN A 177 -6.59 -0.38 8.36
CA GLN A 177 -7.84 -0.98 8.81
C GLN A 177 -9.00 0.02 8.85
N ARG A 178 -8.72 1.27 9.19
CA ARG A 178 -9.72 2.35 9.20
C ARG A 178 -10.08 2.84 7.80
N GLU A 179 -9.09 3.10 6.95
CA GLU A 179 -9.29 3.85 5.71
C GLU A 179 -9.51 2.99 4.47
N PHE A 180 -8.96 1.77 4.42
CA PHE A 180 -8.88 1.00 3.18
C PHE A 180 -10.25 0.76 2.51
N ASN A 181 -11.27 0.44 3.30
CA ASN A 181 -12.61 0.20 2.76
C ASN A 181 -13.30 1.47 2.23
N HIS A 182 -12.89 2.65 2.69
CA HIS A 182 -13.35 3.91 2.09
C HIS A 182 -12.67 4.12 0.74
N VAL A 183 -11.33 3.97 0.70
CA VAL A 183 -10.53 4.10 -0.52
C VAL A 183 -10.97 3.11 -1.60
N LYS A 184 -11.26 1.86 -1.23
CA LYS A 184 -11.74 0.82 -2.16
C LYS A 184 -13.07 1.23 -2.80
N ARG A 185 -14.05 1.64 -1.98
CA ARG A 185 -15.38 2.05 -2.46
C ARG A 185 -15.33 3.30 -3.33
N ASP A 186 -14.52 4.28 -2.96
CA ASP A 186 -14.31 5.48 -3.76
C ASP A 186 -13.66 5.11 -5.10
N GLY A 187 -12.65 4.24 -5.11
CA GLY A 187 -12.03 3.71 -6.32
C GLY A 187 -13.03 3.01 -7.23
N GLU A 188 -13.86 2.13 -6.68
CA GLU A 188 -14.92 1.43 -7.42
C GLU A 188 -15.93 2.40 -8.04
N SER A 189 -16.34 3.44 -7.30
CA SER A 189 -17.24 4.47 -7.82
C SER A 189 -16.65 5.26 -8.98
N MET A 190 -15.31 5.30 -9.07
CA MET A 190 -14.53 5.91 -10.14
C MET A 190 -14.13 4.90 -11.23
N GLY A 191 -14.68 3.68 -11.19
CA GLY A 191 -14.49 2.63 -12.19
C GLY A 191 -13.24 1.77 -12.00
N TRP A 192 -12.60 1.78 -10.83
CA TRP A 192 -11.46 0.89 -10.58
C TRP A 192 -11.92 -0.54 -10.35
N VAL A 193 -11.22 -1.47 -10.99
CA VAL A 193 -11.36 -2.90 -10.71
C VAL A 193 -10.50 -3.25 -9.50
N THR A 194 -11.13 -3.35 -8.33
CA THR A 194 -10.45 -3.57 -7.05
C THR A 194 -10.33 -5.04 -6.65
N ASP A 195 -11.05 -5.93 -7.34
CA ASP A 195 -11.02 -7.37 -7.12
C ASP A 195 -10.08 -8.11 -8.10
N GLY A 196 -9.39 -7.35 -8.97
CA GLY A 196 -8.41 -7.88 -9.94
C GLY A 196 -7.01 -8.07 -9.36
N LEU A 197 -6.14 -8.80 -10.08
CA LEU A 197 -4.73 -8.91 -9.73
C LEU A 197 -4.03 -7.54 -9.88
N VAL A 198 -3.76 -6.88 -8.76
CA VAL A 198 -3.10 -5.56 -8.73
C VAL A 198 -1.61 -5.67 -9.05
N ALA A 199 -1.03 -6.86 -8.91
CA ALA A 199 0.34 -7.20 -9.26
C ALA A 199 0.43 -8.71 -9.50
N ARG A 200 1.39 -9.19 -10.30
CA ARG A 200 1.76 -10.63 -10.29
C ARG A 200 2.70 -10.86 -9.09
N PRO A 201 2.24 -11.48 -8.00
CA PRO A 201 3.10 -11.77 -6.86
C PRO A 201 4.13 -12.82 -7.26
N LEU A 202 5.29 -12.80 -6.60
CA LEU A 202 6.21 -13.95 -6.60
C LEU A 202 5.46 -15.22 -6.11
N PRO A 203 5.89 -16.42 -6.54
CA PRO A 203 5.15 -17.66 -6.30
C PRO A 203 5.07 -18.08 -4.82
N THR A 204 5.78 -17.41 -3.91
CA THR A 204 5.79 -17.79 -2.50
C THR A 204 4.47 -17.44 -1.81
N ARG A 205 3.92 -18.41 -1.08
CA ARG A 205 2.83 -18.25 -0.11
C ARG A 205 3.19 -18.98 1.17
N ILE A 206 2.88 -18.39 2.33
CA ILE A 206 3.15 -19.01 3.63
C ILE A 206 1.88 -19.65 4.22
N ARG A 207 2.02 -20.86 4.78
CA ARG A 207 1.00 -21.52 5.60
C ARG A 207 1.24 -21.21 7.08
N LEU A 208 0.22 -20.73 7.78
CA LEU A 208 0.28 -20.48 9.23
C LEU A 208 0.19 -21.77 10.07
N ALA A 209 -0.26 -22.88 9.49
CA ALA A 209 -0.64 -24.11 10.18
C ALA A 209 0.50 -24.92 10.84
N HIS A 210 1.73 -24.40 10.93
CA HIS A 210 2.87 -25.13 11.49
C HIS A 210 3.49 -24.53 12.77
N VAL A 211 3.08 -23.33 13.19
CA VAL A 211 3.66 -22.71 14.41
C VAL A 211 3.12 -23.37 15.70
N ALA A 212 1.92 -23.96 15.66
CA ALA A 212 1.33 -24.62 16.83
C ALA A 212 1.92 -26.01 17.13
N SER A 213 2.50 -26.70 16.13
CA SER A 213 2.99 -28.09 16.33
C SER A 213 4.44 -28.15 16.83
N SER A 214 5.25 -27.13 16.56
CA SER A 214 6.68 -27.11 16.93
C SER A 214 6.94 -26.55 18.33
N ILE A 215 5.91 -26.11 19.04
CA ILE A 215 5.97 -25.67 20.45
C ILE A 215 5.53 -26.80 21.40
N ALA A 216 4.94 -27.87 20.85
CA ALA A 216 4.45 -29.03 21.59
C ALA A 216 5.27 -30.31 21.36
N SER A 217 6.54 -30.20 20.94
CA SER A 217 7.46 -31.34 20.84
C SER A 217 8.81 -31.00 21.45
#